data_AF-A0A238FEJ9-F1
#
_entry.id   AF-A0A238FEJ9-F1
#
_cell.length_a   1.000
_cell.length_b   1.000
_cell.length_c   1.000
_cell.angle_alpha   90.00
_cell.angle_beta   90.00
_cell.angle_gamma   90.00
#
_symmetry.space_group_name_H-M   'P 1'
#
loop_
_entity.id
_entity.type
_entity.pdbx_description
1 polymer ?
#
loop_
_entity_poly.entity_id
_entity_poly.type
_entity_poly.pdbx_seq_one_letter_code
_entity_poly.pdbx_strand_id
1 'polypeptide(L)'
;MARQRNDDKLALLQSSVRTLQLVQRVSAGIFSTFLIVHLSAPLIAAVTLTGDAEQQASAFMLVGREWYQGGGYKKEGVVVWGSATVHVLSGVVARAAKNAERKERRKKRKAEVKLAAQRSQALGEDSNLPTFASSSATTTDDFDADRLDDEDPESFPSAVVTKQVETAAIPVSSAPLAPQHLAGYLLIPFVIHHSILHRILPLKQNLTPFFSYSFVGYSLTQSAPLLRAISVIGYAGVAGLGVYHALAGIRVMSDPTAPRSLRPRSRARSDEDGEAGEGLAEAQLGRRAWQVAYVSIVTTMGVGVARIAMSTSGAGKVPVWLVGKYDRVLRQGVGM
;
A
#
# COMPACT_ATOMS: atom_id res chain seq x y z
N MET A 1 0.01 -40.52 6.68
CA MET A 1 0.67 -39.89 5.51
C MET A 1 0.00 -38.60 5.03
N ALA A 2 -1.32 -38.53 4.77
CA ALA A 2 -1.96 -37.30 4.27
C ALA A 2 -1.87 -36.08 5.22
N ARG A 3 -1.95 -36.31 6.54
CA ARG A 3 -1.81 -35.25 7.57
C ARG A 3 -0.44 -34.59 7.54
N GLN A 4 0.62 -35.38 7.56
CA GLN A 4 2.02 -34.92 7.51
C GLN A 4 2.28 -34.04 6.28
N ARG A 5 1.80 -34.46 5.09
CA ARG A 5 1.94 -33.69 3.85
C ARG A 5 1.30 -32.29 3.94
N ASN A 6 0.19 -32.13 4.66
CA ASN A 6 -0.47 -30.83 4.81
C ASN A 6 0.28 -29.92 5.78
N ASP A 7 0.83 -30.49 6.86
CA ASP A 7 1.61 -29.75 7.83
C ASP A 7 2.95 -29.26 7.20
N ASP A 8 3.60 -30.09 6.38
CA ASP A 8 4.80 -29.72 5.60
C ASP A 8 4.51 -28.55 4.63
N LYS A 9 3.37 -28.60 3.93
CA LYS A 9 2.93 -27.51 3.03
C LYS A 9 2.71 -26.20 3.78
N LEU A 10 2.09 -26.23 4.96
CA LEU A 10 1.87 -25.04 5.77
C LEU A 10 3.19 -24.45 6.25
N ALA A 11 4.14 -25.28 6.68
CA ALA A 11 5.47 -24.84 7.09
C ALA A 11 6.23 -24.16 5.92
N LEU A 12 6.18 -24.75 4.73
CA LEU A 12 6.79 -24.16 3.51
C LEU A 12 6.18 -22.82 3.13
N LEU A 13 4.84 -22.69 3.21
CA LEU A 13 4.15 -21.42 2.93
C LEU A 13 4.56 -20.33 3.93
N GLN A 14 4.65 -20.67 5.22
CA GLN A 14 5.05 -19.72 6.26
C GLN A 14 6.50 -19.25 6.09
N SER A 15 7.42 -20.18 5.79
CA SER A 15 8.82 -19.87 5.51
C SER A 15 8.95 -18.96 4.27
N SER A 16 8.21 -19.28 3.20
CA SER A 16 8.16 -18.47 1.98
C SER A 16 7.66 -17.05 2.26
N VAL A 17 6.60 -16.90 3.05
CA VAL A 17 6.03 -15.58 3.41
C VAL A 17 7.06 -14.74 4.16
N ARG A 18 7.80 -15.31 5.12
CA ARG A 18 8.84 -14.59 5.87
C ARG A 18 9.96 -14.11 4.95
N THR A 19 10.42 -14.97 4.05
CA THR A 19 11.47 -14.65 3.07
C THR A 19 11.01 -13.53 2.13
N LEU A 20 9.80 -13.63 1.57
CA LEU A 20 9.24 -12.60 0.69
C LEU A 20 9.09 -11.25 1.40
N GLN A 21 8.68 -11.25 2.67
CA GLN A 21 8.58 -10.01 3.46
C GLN A 21 9.95 -9.38 3.72
N LEU A 22 10.99 -10.18 3.95
CA LEU A 22 12.36 -9.66 4.07
C LEU A 22 12.83 -9.03 2.76
N VAL A 23 12.66 -9.74 1.65
CA VAL A 23 12.98 -9.25 0.30
C VAL A 23 12.24 -7.94 0.01
N GLN A 24 10.95 -7.85 0.32
CA GLN A 24 10.13 -6.66 0.12
C GLN A 24 10.64 -5.45 0.92
N ARG A 25 11.10 -5.65 2.16
CA ARG A 25 11.64 -4.60 3.04
C ARG A 25 12.99 -4.10 2.53
N VAL A 26 13.89 -5.02 2.18
CA VAL A 26 15.22 -4.68 1.65
C VAL A 26 15.08 -3.92 0.35
N SER A 27 14.22 -4.38 -0.58
CA SER A 27 13.99 -3.69 -1.84
C SER A 27 13.31 -2.33 -1.64
N ALA A 28 12.40 -2.20 -0.68
CA ALA A 28 11.82 -0.90 -0.31
C ALA A 28 12.91 0.07 0.17
N GLY A 29 13.81 -0.36 1.06
CA GLY A 29 14.91 0.47 1.55
C GLY A 29 15.83 0.96 0.43
N ILE A 30 16.18 0.08 -0.52
CA ILE A 30 16.97 0.47 -1.71
C ILE A 30 16.19 1.49 -2.55
N PHE A 31 14.91 1.23 -2.85
CA PHE A 31 14.07 2.14 -3.62
C PHE A 31 13.88 3.50 -2.94
N SER A 32 13.83 3.54 -1.60
CA SER A 32 13.73 4.78 -0.83
C SER A 32 14.92 5.71 -1.05
N THR A 33 16.13 5.18 -1.31
CA THR A 33 17.29 6.03 -1.64
C THR A 33 17.08 6.80 -2.94
N PHE A 34 16.51 6.15 -3.96
CA PHE A 34 16.09 6.82 -5.20
C PHE A 34 15.01 7.86 -4.91
N LEU A 35 13.98 7.50 -4.13
CA LEU A 35 12.87 8.39 -3.84
C LEU A 35 13.33 9.67 -3.11
N ILE A 36 14.22 9.56 -2.12
CA ILE A 36 14.78 10.71 -1.40
C ILE A 36 15.46 11.68 -2.37
N VAL A 37 16.35 11.16 -3.23
CA VAL A 37 17.07 11.99 -4.20
C VAL A 37 16.11 12.57 -5.25
N HIS A 38 15.16 11.78 -5.73
CA HIS A 38 14.17 12.20 -6.73
C HIS A 38 13.22 13.29 -6.21
N LEU A 39 12.79 13.20 -4.94
CA LEU A 39 11.92 14.18 -4.31
C LEU A 39 12.66 15.46 -3.88
N SER A 40 13.99 15.45 -3.80
CA SER A 40 14.75 16.63 -3.39
C SER A 40 14.51 17.84 -4.29
N ALA A 41 14.45 17.65 -5.62
CA ALA A 41 14.28 18.75 -6.56
C ALA A 41 12.96 19.54 -6.40
N PRO A 42 11.76 18.91 -6.36
CA PRO A 42 10.53 19.67 -6.09
C PRO A 42 10.49 20.24 -4.67
N LEU A 43 11.11 19.59 -3.68
CA LEU A 43 11.20 20.14 -2.32
C LEU A 43 12.06 21.40 -2.28
N ILE A 44 13.21 21.41 -2.96
CA ILE A 44 14.08 22.58 -3.08
C ILE A 44 13.34 23.71 -3.78
N ALA A 45 12.67 23.42 -4.91
CA ALA A 45 11.87 24.43 -5.62
C ALA A 45 10.79 25.08 -4.73
N ALA A 46 10.25 24.35 -3.74
CA ALA A 46 9.28 24.87 -2.81
C ALA A 46 9.90 25.87 -1.82
N VAL A 47 11.05 25.52 -1.22
CA VAL A 47 11.68 26.29 -0.14
C VAL A 47 12.52 27.46 -0.61
N THR A 48 12.96 27.47 -1.87
CA THR A 48 13.78 28.55 -2.40
C THR A 48 13.03 29.87 -2.44
N LEU A 49 13.41 30.86 -1.64
CA LEU A 49 12.73 32.16 -1.64
C LEU A 49 13.12 33.05 -2.83
N THR A 50 14.33 32.90 -3.36
CA THR A 50 14.90 33.75 -4.40
C THR A 50 15.42 32.96 -5.60
N GLY A 51 15.18 33.47 -6.81
CA GLY A 51 15.69 32.89 -8.06
C GLY A 51 14.67 32.06 -8.83
N ASP A 52 15.12 31.47 -9.93
CA ASP A 52 14.30 30.66 -10.82
C ASP A 52 14.14 29.23 -10.26
N ALA A 53 12.91 28.88 -9.85
CA ALA A 53 12.61 27.60 -9.23
C ALA A 53 12.87 26.41 -10.18
N GLU A 54 12.65 26.58 -11.49
CA GLU A 54 12.98 25.57 -12.50
C GLU A 54 14.48 25.32 -12.54
N GLN A 55 15.28 26.39 -12.57
CA GLN A 55 16.73 26.27 -12.67
C GLN A 55 17.31 25.51 -11.48
N GLN A 56 16.80 25.76 -10.28
CA GLN A 56 17.27 25.09 -9.07
C GLN A 56 16.82 23.64 -8.99
N ALA A 57 15.56 23.35 -9.33
CA ALA A 57 15.08 21.97 -9.45
C ALA A 57 15.92 21.19 -10.48
N SER A 58 16.22 21.82 -11.61
CA SER A 58 17.06 21.26 -12.68
C SER A 58 18.50 21.04 -12.23
N ALA A 59 19.07 21.91 -11.38
CA ALA A 59 20.39 21.69 -10.79
C ALA A 59 20.39 20.47 -9.86
N PHE A 60 19.39 20.33 -8.98
CA PHE A 60 19.27 19.16 -8.09
C PHE A 60 18.99 17.86 -8.86
N MET A 61 18.29 17.93 -9.98
CA MET A 61 18.11 16.78 -10.87
C MET A 61 19.45 16.20 -11.35
N LEU A 62 20.49 17.03 -11.55
CA LEU A 62 21.82 16.55 -11.93
C LEU A 62 22.44 15.66 -10.85
N VAL A 63 22.19 15.95 -9.58
CA VAL A 63 22.58 15.07 -8.46
C VAL A 63 21.90 13.71 -8.59
N GLY A 64 20.61 13.70 -8.93
CA GLY A 64 19.87 12.47 -9.23
C GLY A 64 20.48 11.68 -10.39
N ARG A 65 20.84 12.37 -11.48
CA ARG A 65 21.51 11.73 -12.62
C ARG A 65 22.81 11.08 -12.18
N GLU A 66 23.66 11.78 -11.45
CA GLU A 66 24.93 11.20 -11.00
C GLU A 66 24.69 10.02 -10.05
N TRP A 67 23.76 10.16 -9.10
CA TRP A 67 23.48 9.14 -8.09
C TRP A 67 23.01 7.81 -8.68
N TYR A 68 21.92 7.83 -9.45
CA TYR A 68 21.28 6.60 -9.91
C TYR A 68 21.39 6.36 -11.42
N GLN A 69 21.84 7.34 -12.23
CA GLN A 69 22.11 7.16 -13.67
C GLN A 69 23.62 7.16 -13.99
N GLY A 70 24.48 7.62 -13.07
CA GLY A 70 25.94 7.67 -13.23
C GLY A 70 26.54 6.27 -13.31
N GLY A 71 27.36 6.01 -14.34
CA GLY A 71 27.86 4.66 -14.64
C GLY A 71 26.98 3.83 -15.59
N GLY A 72 26.02 4.49 -16.26
CA GLY A 72 25.20 3.91 -17.32
C GLY A 72 23.93 3.21 -16.81
N TYR A 73 23.22 2.54 -17.73
CA TYR A 73 21.91 1.92 -17.49
C TYR A 73 21.87 0.88 -16.36
N LYS A 74 23.03 0.37 -15.92
CA LYS A 74 23.12 -0.68 -14.89
C LYS A 74 22.64 -0.20 -13.52
N LYS A 75 23.07 0.99 -13.05
CA LYS A 75 22.68 1.47 -11.72
C LYS A 75 21.19 1.79 -11.65
N GLU A 76 20.67 2.50 -12.64
CA GLU A 76 19.25 2.82 -12.70
C GLU A 76 18.39 1.55 -12.78
N GLY A 77 18.82 0.60 -13.62
CA GLY A 77 18.18 -0.70 -13.75
C GLY A 77 18.07 -1.46 -12.43
N VAL A 78 19.07 -1.37 -11.55
CA VAL A 78 19.07 -2.05 -10.25
C VAL A 78 18.34 -1.23 -9.18
N VAL A 79 18.73 0.03 -9.00
CA VAL A 79 18.29 0.90 -7.89
C VAL A 79 16.85 1.36 -8.07
N VAL A 80 16.41 1.61 -9.30
CA VAL A 80 15.06 2.12 -9.59
C VAL A 80 14.16 0.97 -10.01
N TRP A 81 14.45 0.36 -11.16
CA TRP A 81 13.57 -0.63 -11.77
C TRP A 81 13.58 -1.96 -11.02
N GLY A 82 14.77 -2.50 -10.73
CA GLY A 82 14.94 -3.78 -10.04
C GLY A 82 14.34 -3.75 -8.64
N SER A 83 14.69 -2.75 -7.83
CA SER A 83 14.15 -2.62 -6.47
C SER A 83 12.63 -2.42 -6.46
N ALA A 84 12.07 -1.59 -7.35
CA ALA A 84 10.63 -1.37 -7.46
C ALA A 84 9.89 -2.65 -7.91
N THR A 85 10.40 -3.35 -8.92
CA THR A 85 9.82 -4.61 -9.41
C THR A 85 9.86 -5.68 -8.32
N VAL A 86 11.00 -5.87 -7.66
CA VAL A 86 11.14 -6.82 -6.55
C VAL A 86 10.20 -6.46 -5.41
N HIS A 87 10.06 -5.18 -5.05
CA HIS A 87 9.13 -4.72 -4.04
C HIS A 87 7.67 -5.08 -4.37
N VAL A 88 7.21 -4.77 -5.59
CA VAL A 88 5.84 -5.06 -6.01
C VAL A 88 5.58 -6.56 -6.09
N LEU A 89 6.47 -7.32 -6.75
CA LEU A 89 6.29 -8.76 -6.94
C LEU A 89 6.32 -9.52 -5.61
N SER A 90 7.28 -9.23 -4.73
CA SER A 90 7.35 -9.88 -3.41
C SER A 90 6.08 -9.62 -2.59
N GLY A 91 5.53 -8.40 -2.63
CA GLY A 91 4.26 -8.08 -1.96
C GLY A 91 3.05 -8.83 -2.53
N VAL A 92 2.95 -8.96 -3.86
CA VAL A 92 1.88 -9.72 -4.53
C VAL A 92 1.98 -11.20 -4.20
N VAL A 93 3.17 -11.80 -4.32
CA VAL A 93 3.40 -13.22 -4.04
C VAL A 93 3.19 -13.54 -2.56
N ALA A 94 3.66 -12.69 -1.65
CA ALA A 94 3.45 -12.88 -0.21
C ALA A 94 1.95 -12.87 0.14
N ARG A 95 1.14 -12.02 -0.50
CA ARG A 95 -0.31 -12.01 -0.32
C ARG A 95 -0.95 -13.28 -0.87
N ALA A 96 -0.56 -13.72 -2.05
CA ALA A 96 -1.06 -14.96 -2.63
C ALA A 96 -0.75 -16.18 -1.73
N ALA A 97 0.47 -16.25 -1.20
CA ALA A 97 0.90 -17.30 -0.26
C ALA A 97 0.08 -17.28 1.05
N LYS A 98 -0.14 -16.09 1.65
CA LYS A 98 -1.02 -15.95 2.83
C LYS A 98 -2.46 -16.37 2.56
N ASN A 99 -2.99 -16.03 1.39
CA ASN A 99 -4.33 -16.45 0.99
C ASN A 99 -4.42 -17.96 0.79
N ALA A 100 -3.39 -18.59 0.22
CA ALA A 100 -3.29 -20.04 0.11
C ALA A 100 -3.22 -20.71 1.49
N GLU A 101 -2.40 -20.18 2.40
CA GLU A 101 -2.32 -20.67 3.79
C GLU A 101 -3.68 -20.60 4.49
N ARG A 102 -4.39 -19.47 4.37
CA ARG A 102 -5.75 -19.30 4.91
C ARG A 102 -6.73 -20.32 4.35
N LYS A 103 -6.68 -20.61 3.05
CA LYS A 103 -7.52 -21.64 2.41
C LYS A 103 -7.22 -23.03 2.95
N GLU A 104 -5.95 -23.40 3.10
CA GLU A 104 -5.56 -24.72 3.65
C GLU A 104 -5.95 -24.87 5.12
N ARG A 105 -5.76 -23.83 5.94
CA ARG A 105 -6.23 -23.83 7.34
C ARG A 105 -7.74 -24.00 7.45
N ARG A 106 -8.51 -23.37 6.55
CA ARG A 106 -9.98 -23.57 6.49
C ARG A 106 -10.35 -25.00 6.12
N LYS A 107 -9.65 -25.62 5.16
CA LYS A 107 -9.88 -27.03 4.81
C LYS A 107 -9.58 -27.96 6.00
N LYS A 108 -8.49 -27.72 6.73
CA LYS A 108 -8.12 -28.48 7.93
C LYS A 108 -9.20 -28.39 9.02
N ARG A 109 -9.66 -27.16 9.34
CA ARG A 109 -10.75 -26.95 10.31
C ARG A 109 -12.04 -27.65 9.90
N LYS A 110 -12.43 -27.59 8.62
CA LYS A 110 -13.61 -28.31 8.12
C LYS A 110 -13.49 -29.83 8.26
N ALA A 111 -12.31 -30.39 8.01
CA ALA A 111 -12.05 -31.82 8.17
C ALA A 111 -12.08 -32.24 9.65
N GLU A 112 -11.51 -31.44 10.54
CA GLU A 112 -11.52 -31.67 12.00
C GLU A 112 -12.95 -31.60 12.57
N VAL A 113 -13.75 -30.61 12.15
CA VAL A 113 -15.17 -30.50 12.54
C VAL A 113 -15.97 -31.70 12.03
N LYS A 114 -15.76 -32.14 10.79
CA LYS A 114 -16.42 -33.33 10.24
C LYS A 114 -16.05 -34.60 11.01
N LEU A 115 -14.77 -34.77 11.35
CA LEU A 115 -14.30 -35.90 12.15
C LEU A 115 -14.88 -35.88 13.57
N ALA A 116 -14.93 -34.69 14.20
CA ALA A 116 -15.53 -34.52 15.52
C ALA A 116 -17.02 -34.85 15.52
N ALA A 117 -17.77 -34.40 14.49
CA ALA A 117 -19.18 -34.72 14.32
C ALA A 117 -19.43 -36.22 14.07
N GLN A 118 -18.56 -36.88 13.30
CA GLN A 118 -18.61 -38.34 13.12
C GLN A 118 -18.31 -39.08 14.42
N ARG A 119 -17.34 -38.59 15.20
CA ARG A 119 -16.99 -39.18 16.50
C ARG A 119 -18.12 -39.02 17.51
N SER A 120 -18.81 -37.88 17.55
CA SER A 120 -19.98 -37.70 18.41
C SER A 120 -21.16 -38.58 17.99
N GLN A 121 -21.36 -38.81 16.69
CA GLN A 121 -22.38 -39.76 16.20
C GLN A 121 -22.03 -41.22 16.53
N ALA A 122 -20.76 -41.61 16.37
CA ALA A 122 -20.31 -42.98 16.62
C ALA A 122 -20.33 -43.36 18.12
N LEU A 123 -20.22 -42.38 19.02
CA LEU A 123 -20.28 -42.62 20.47
C LEU A 123 -21.69 -42.88 21.01
N GLY A 124 -22.71 -42.87 20.14
CA GLY A 124 -24.06 -43.27 20.50
C GLY A 124 -24.80 -42.19 21.29
N GLU A 125 -25.92 -41.78 20.72
CA GLU A 125 -26.99 -40.97 21.30
C GLU A 125 -27.73 -41.73 22.43
N ASP A 126 -27.01 -42.44 23.31
CA ASP A 126 -27.58 -43.17 24.45
C ASP A 126 -27.41 -42.42 25.78
N SER A 127 -26.78 -41.25 25.76
CA SER A 127 -26.65 -40.44 26.95
C SER A 127 -27.78 -39.41 27.06
N ASN A 128 -28.78 -39.74 27.87
CA ASN A 128 -29.44 -38.80 28.78
C ASN A 128 -28.44 -38.19 29.79
N LEU A 129 -27.22 -37.86 29.35
CA LEU A 129 -26.30 -37.07 30.15
C LEU A 129 -26.90 -35.67 30.21
N PRO A 130 -26.83 -35.02 31.38
CA PRO A 130 -27.35 -33.67 31.53
C PRO A 130 -26.77 -32.85 30.41
N THR A 131 -27.60 -32.00 29.82
CA THR A 131 -27.19 -30.79 29.14
C THR A 131 -26.29 -30.01 30.08
N PHE A 132 -25.06 -30.47 30.28
CA PHE A 132 -23.98 -29.64 30.74
C PHE A 132 -23.93 -28.61 29.64
N ALA A 133 -24.47 -27.46 30.01
CA ALA A 133 -24.38 -26.24 29.28
C ALA A 133 -23.06 -26.27 28.53
N SER A 134 -23.15 -25.88 27.27
CA SER A 134 -22.06 -25.38 26.43
C SER A 134 -21.30 -24.24 27.14
N SER A 135 -20.76 -24.51 28.32
CA SER A 135 -19.50 -24.05 28.84
C SER A 135 -18.43 -24.73 27.99
N SER A 136 -18.48 -24.40 26.69
CA SER A 136 -17.29 -24.07 25.96
C SER A 136 -16.42 -23.30 26.96
N ALA A 137 -15.44 -24.00 27.52
CA ALA A 137 -14.27 -23.42 28.12
C ALA A 137 -13.67 -22.52 27.04
N THR A 138 -14.17 -21.30 27.02
CA THR A 138 -13.53 -20.10 26.55
C THR A 138 -12.28 -19.93 27.41
N THR A 139 -11.26 -20.74 27.16
CA THR A 139 -9.89 -20.26 27.29
C THR A 139 -9.71 -19.26 26.15
N THR A 140 -10.23 -18.06 26.37
CA THR A 140 -10.19 -16.89 25.48
C THR A 140 -8.94 -16.06 25.68
N ASP A 141 -7.93 -16.58 26.37
CA ASP A 141 -6.74 -15.80 26.73
C ASP A 141 -5.69 -15.66 25.61
N ASP A 142 -6.07 -15.98 24.37
CA ASP A 142 -5.27 -15.66 23.17
C ASP A 142 -6.18 -15.30 21.99
N PHE A 143 -7.36 -14.73 22.28
CA PHE A 143 -8.31 -14.37 21.23
C PHE A 143 -7.97 -13.04 20.54
N ASP A 144 -7.03 -13.18 19.59
CA ASP A 144 -6.64 -12.26 18.54
C ASP A 144 -7.85 -11.78 17.71
N ALA A 145 -7.84 -10.50 17.27
CA ALA A 145 -8.99 -9.75 16.74
C ALA A 145 -9.53 -10.19 15.35
N ASP A 146 -9.38 -11.47 14.99
CA ASP A 146 -9.97 -12.13 13.81
C ASP A 146 -11.24 -12.95 14.16
N ARG A 147 -11.81 -12.82 15.37
CA ARG A 147 -13.17 -13.31 15.72
C ARG A 147 -14.00 -12.18 16.30
N LEU A 148 -14.97 -11.75 15.51
CA LEU A 148 -16.17 -11.07 15.97
C LEU A 148 -17.31 -11.99 15.55
N ASP A 149 -17.89 -12.67 16.55
CA ASP A 149 -19.30 -13.00 16.64
C ASP A 149 -19.68 -12.55 18.05
N ASP A 150 -20.17 -11.31 18.17
CA ASP A 150 -20.90 -10.85 19.35
C ASP A 150 -22.40 -10.93 19.00
N GLU A 151 -23.00 -12.08 19.31
CA GLU A 151 -24.39 -12.19 19.77
C GLU A 151 -24.40 -11.64 21.22
N ASP A 152 -25.40 -10.95 21.78
CA ASP A 152 -26.87 -11.08 21.79
C ASP A 152 -27.44 -9.86 22.58
N PRO A 153 -28.76 -9.61 22.80
CA PRO A 153 -29.82 -10.61 23.04
C PRO A 153 -31.22 -10.27 22.47
N GLU A 154 -32.10 -11.27 22.32
CA GLU A 154 -33.42 -11.26 22.94
C GLU A 154 -34.05 -12.66 22.89
N SER A 155 -34.53 -13.08 24.05
CA SER A 155 -35.18 -14.34 24.37
C SER A 155 -36.52 -14.53 23.66
N PHE A 156 -36.70 -15.67 22.97
CA PHE A 156 -38.04 -16.20 22.68
C PHE A 156 -38.16 -17.68 23.09
N PRO A 157 -39.31 -18.07 23.68
CA PRO A 157 -39.51 -19.39 24.24
C PRO A 157 -39.83 -20.44 23.19
N SER A 158 -39.40 -21.66 23.50
CA SER A 158 -39.62 -22.93 22.82
C SER A 158 -40.96 -23.09 22.10
N ALA A 159 -40.90 -23.27 20.77
CA ALA A 159 -41.90 -24.02 20.04
C ALA A 159 -41.22 -24.88 18.96
N VAL A 160 -41.29 -26.20 19.19
CA VAL A 160 -41.16 -27.33 18.25
C VAL A 160 -40.64 -26.97 16.85
N VAL A 161 -39.31 -26.97 16.68
CA VAL A 161 -38.66 -26.71 15.39
C VAL A 161 -38.41 -28.04 14.66
N THR A 162 -39.14 -28.24 13.58
CA THR A 162 -38.94 -29.32 12.62
C THR A 162 -37.57 -29.16 11.96
N LYS A 163 -36.70 -30.17 12.10
CA LYS A 163 -35.32 -30.22 11.58
C LYS A 163 -35.27 -30.07 10.05
N GLN A 164 -35.21 -28.85 9.54
CA GLN A 164 -34.44 -28.57 8.33
C GLN A 164 -33.11 -27.96 8.79
N VAL A 165 -32.07 -28.78 8.81
CA VAL A 165 -30.68 -28.31 8.90
C VAL A 165 -30.37 -27.66 7.55
N GLU A 166 -30.97 -26.50 7.31
CA GLU A 166 -30.56 -25.62 6.24
C GLU A 166 -29.15 -25.17 6.63
N THR A 167 -28.15 -25.79 5.99
CA THR A 167 -26.74 -25.48 6.14
C THR A 167 -26.54 -23.97 5.92
N ALA A 168 -26.61 -23.20 7.00
CA ALA A 168 -26.37 -21.78 6.99
C ALA A 168 -25.01 -21.54 6.34
N ALA A 169 -25.05 -21.02 5.11
CA ALA A 169 -23.86 -20.76 4.34
C ALA A 169 -23.07 -19.67 5.08
N ILE A 170 -22.03 -20.08 5.82
CA ILE A 170 -21.16 -19.18 6.58
C ILE A 170 -20.72 -18.05 5.63
N PRO A 171 -21.16 -16.81 5.85
CA PRO A 171 -20.88 -15.72 4.93
C PRO A 171 -19.37 -15.53 4.85
N VAL A 172 -18.84 -15.63 3.63
CA VAL A 172 -17.41 -15.43 3.38
C VAL A 172 -17.14 -13.94 3.45
N SER A 173 -16.96 -13.40 4.65
CA SER A 173 -16.52 -12.01 4.82
C SER A 173 -15.14 -11.85 4.21
N SER A 174 -15.08 -11.14 3.08
CA SER A 174 -13.81 -10.72 2.49
C SER A 174 -13.31 -9.54 3.30
N ALA A 175 -12.26 -9.77 4.11
CA ALA A 175 -11.67 -8.69 4.89
C ALA A 175 -11.25 -7.55 3.93
N PRO A 176 -11.68 -6.30 4.19
CA PRO A 176 -11.35 -5.19 3.31
C PRO A 176 -9.83 -5.05 3.18
N LEU A 177 -9.38 -4.66 1.98
CA LEU A 177 -7.96 -4.46 1.71
C LEU A 177 -7.43 -3.34 2.61
N ALA A 178 -6.31 -3.58 3.31
CA ALA A 178 -5.70 -2.52 4.12
C ALA A 178 -5.43 -1.26 3.25
N PRO A 179 -5.73 -0.04 3.73
CA PRO A 179 -5.62 1.19 2.93
C PRO A 179 -4.25 1.40 2.26
N GLN A 180 -3.15 1.06 2.93
CA GLN A 180 -1.79 1.11 2.36
C GLN A 180 -1.64 0.26 1.09
N HIS A 181 -2.25 -0.92 1.08
CA HIS A 181 -2.20 -1.82 -0.07
C HIS A 181 -3.03 -1.28 -1.22
N LEU A 182 -4.22 -0.76 -0.91
CA LEU A 182 -5.07 -0.11 -1.89
C LEU A 182 -4.34 1.07 -2.56
N ALA A 183 -3.71 1.93 -1.76
CA ALA A 183 -2.89 3.03 -2.27
C ALA A 183 -1.75 2.53 -3.17
N GLY A 184 -1.06 1.44 -2.77
CA GLY A 184 -0.02 0.82 -3.59
C GLY A 184 -0.52 0.34 -4.96
N TYR A 185 -1.69 -0.30 -5.02
CA TYR A 185 -2.29 -0.74 -6.29
C TYR A 185 -2.75 0.44 -7.15
N LEU A 186 -3.39 1.44 -6.54
CA LEU A 186 -3.83 2.65 -7.25
C LEU A 186 -2.64 3.45 -7.79
N LEU A 187 -1.49 3.42 -7.13
CA LEU A 187 -0.27 4.14 -7.54
C LEU A 187 0.38 3.55 -8.80
N ILE A 188 0.21 2.25 -9.08
CA ILE A 188 0.85 1.56 -10.22
C ILE A 188 0.62 2.28 -11.56
N PRO A 189 -0.63 2.54 -12.01
CA PRO A 189 -0.84 3.22 -13.29
C PRO A 189 -0.20 4.61 -13.35
N PHE A 190 -0.20 5.36 -12.25
CA PHE A 190 0.43 6.68 -12.19
C PHE A 190 1.95 6.62 -12.31
N VAL A 191 2.60 5.66 -11.63
CA VAL A 191 4.06 5.47 -11.72
C VAL A 191 4.46 4.99 -13.12
N ILE A 192 3.67 4.09 -13.74
CA ILE A 192 3.90 3.66 -15.12
C ILE A 192 3.82 4.85 -16.06
N HIS A 193 2.73 5.63 -15.99
CA HIS A 193 2.54 6.80 -16.84
C HIS A 193 3.65 7.84 -16.65
N HIS A 194 4.01 8.15 -15.40
CA HIS A 194 5.10 9.05 -15.06
C HIS A 194 6.44 8.56 -15.64
N SER A 195 6.74 7.26 -15.52
CA SER A 195 7.97 6.70 -16.06
C SER A 195 8.02 6.70 -17.59
N ILE A 196 6.88 6.47 -18.25
CA ILE A 196 6.74 6.57 -19.70
C ILE A 196 7.07 8.01 -20.15
N LEU A 197 6.41 9.00 -19.54
CA LEU A 197 6.56 10.41 -19.90
C LEU A 197 7.94 10.98 -19.59
N HIS A 198 8.51 10.66 -18.42
CA HIS A 198 9.74 11.30 -17.94
C HIS A 198 11.01 10.51 -18.19
N ARG A 199 10.91 9.23 -18.57
CA ARG A 199 12.10 8.41 -18.82
C ARG A 199 12.07 7.73 -20.18
N ILE A 200 11.04 6.97 -20.50
CA ILE A 200 11.04 6.08 -21.66
C ILE A 200 10.90 6.86 -22.97
N LEU A 201 9.91 7.74 -23.09
CA LEU A 201 9.68 8.51 -24.31
C LEU A 201 10.79 9.54 -24.59
N PRO A 202 11.29 10.31 -23.59
CA PRO A 202 12.43 11.20 -23.81
C PRO A 202 13.68 10.45 -24.27
N LEU A 203 13.93 9.25 -23.75
CA LEU A 203 15.05 8.41 -24.20
C LEU A 203 14.89 8.01 -25.67
N LYS A 204 13.70 7.56 -26.09
CA LYS A 204 13.42 7.21 -27.49
C LYS A 204 13.58 8.38 -28.46
N GLN A 205 13.35 9.61 -28.00
CA GLN A 205 13.47 10.82 -28.81
C GLN A 205 14.85 11.50 -28.71
N ASN A 206 15.84 10.87 -28.06
CA ASN A 206 17.16 11.46 -27.79
C ASN A 206 17.09 12.82 -27.07
N LEU A 207 16.10 12.99 -26.19
CA LEU A 207 15.87 14.20 -25.40
C LEU A 207 16.58 14.19 -24.04
N THR A 208 17.19 13.07 -23.63
CA THR A 208 17.80 12.90 -22.31
C THR A 208 18.77 14.03 -21.91
N PRO A 209 19.65 14.55 -22.80
CA PRO A 209 20.55 15.66 -22.44
C PRO A 209 19.80 16.95 -22.12
N PHE A 210 18.67 17.19 -22.80
CA PHE A 210 17.88 18.42 -22.73
C PHE A 210 16.72 18.35 -21.73
N PHE A 211 16.46 17.17 -21.18
CA PHE A 211 15.37 16.99 -20.24
C PHE A 211 15.67 17.81 -18.98
N SER A 212 14.79 18.69 -18.56
CA SER A 212 14.93 19.48 -17.33
C SER A 212 13.56 19.64 -16.67
N TYR A 213 13.50 20.31 -15.53
CA TYR A 213 12.20 20.64 -14.92
C TYR A 213 11.37 21.60 -15.80
N SER A 214 11.96 22.19 -16.85
CA SER A 214 11.23 22.86 -17.93
C SER A 214 10.16 21.98 -18.58
N PHE A 215 10.40 20.66 -18.73
CA PHE A 215 9.39 19.74 -19.27
C PHE A 215 8.22 19.56 -18.30
N VAL A 216 8.52 19.45 -17.00
CA VAL A 216 7.48 19.35 -15.96
C VAL A 216 6.61 20.58 -15.98
N GLY A 217 7.21 21.77 -15.97
CA GLY A 217 6.47 23.01 -16.04
C GLY A 217 5.68 23.15 -17.34
N TYR A 218 6.28 22.84 -18.48
CA TYR A 218 5.59 22.82 -19.78
C TYR A 218 4.38 21.88 -19.79
N SER A 219 4.47 20.68 -19.22
CA SER A 219 3.37 19.72 -19.14
C SER A 219 2.17 20.24 -18.32
N LEU A 220 2.44 21.08 -17.32
CA LEU A 220 1.43 21.69 -16.46
C LEU A 220 0.83 22.98 -17.04
N THR A 221 1.53 23.63 -17.96
CA THR A 221 1.10 24.87 -18.63
C THR A 221 0.62 24.64 -20.06
N GLN A 222 0.29 23.40 -20.42
CA GLN A 222 -0.22 23.07 -21.75
C GLN A 222 -1.45 23.88 -22.12
N SER A 223 -1.52 24.33 -23.37
CA SER A 223 -2.69 24.99 -23.94
C SER A 223 -3.84 24.02 -24.16
N ALA A 224 -3.52 22.76 -24.50
CA ALA A 224 -4.51 21.69 -24.63
C ALA A 224 -5.05 21.28 -23.24
N PRO A 225 -6.33 21.51 -22.92
CA PRO A 225 -6.87 21.33 -21.58
C PRO A 225 -6.82 19.85 -21.13
N LEU A 226 -7.00 18.91 -22.06
CA LEU A 226 -6.93 17.48 -21.77
C LEU A 226 -5.52 17.04 -21.33
N LEU A 227 -4.48 17.44 -22.08
CA LEU A 227 -3.08 17.13 -21.74
C LEU A 227 -2.69 17.73 -20.39
N ARG A 228 -3.13 18.97 -20.13
CA ARG A 228 -2.93 19.64 -18.85
C ARG A 228 -3.60 18.89 -17.71
N ALA A 229 -4.87 18.50 -17.87
CA ALA A 229 -5.62 17.76 -16.85
C ALA A 229 -4.98 16.41 -16.54
N ILE A 230 -4.58 15.65 -17.56
CA ILE A 230 -3.89 14.36 -17.39
C ILE A 230 -2.56 14.57 -16.65
N SER A 231 -1.78 15.59 -17.01
CA SER A 231 -0.51 15.90 -16.33
C SER A 231 -0.74 16.24 -14.85
N VAL A 232 -1.69 17.13 -14.55
CA VAL A 232 -2.05 17.52 -13.17
C VAL A 232 -2.48 16.30 -12.36
N ILE A 233 -3.39 15.48 -12.90
CA ILE A 233 -3.87 14.25 -12.25
C ILE A 233 -2.71 13.26 -12.07
N GLY A 234 -1.82 13.15 -13.05
CA GLY A 234 -0.62 12.32 -13.02
C GLY A 234 0.31 12.69 -11.86
N TYR A 235 0.71 13.96 -11.77
CA TYR A 235 1.58 14.42 -10.68
C TYR A 235 0.89 14.36 -9.32
N ALA A 236 -0.38 14.73 -9.23
CA ALA A 236 -1.14 14.63 -7.97
C ALA A 236 -1.26 13.18 -7.51
N GLY A 237 -1.51 12.25 -8.43
CA GLY A 237 -1.57 10.81 -8.15
C GLY A 237 -0.23 10.26 -7.67
N VAL A 238 0.87 10.51 -8.39
CA VAL A 238 2.20 10.04 -8.00
C VAL A 238 2.64 10.66 -6.67
N ALA A 239 2.49 11.97 -6.49
CA ALA A 239 2.90 12.65 -5.27
C ALA A 239 2.03 12.24 -4.07
N GLY A 240 0.71 12.32 -4.19
CA GLY A 240 -0.22 12.01 -3.12
C GLY A 240 -0.18 10.53 -2.72
N LEU A 241 -0.47 9.63 -3.66
CA LEU A 241 -0.49 8.18 -3.35
C LEU A 241 0.92 7.66 -3.04
N GLY A 242 1.96 8.19 -3.68
CA GLY A 242 3.35 7.80 -3.44
C GLY A 242 3.82 8.18 -2.03
N VAL A 243 3.61 9.43 -1.61
CA VAL A 243 3.96 9.89 -0.26
C VAL A 243 3.14 9.15 0.79
N TYR A 244 1.83 8.97 0.56
CA TYR A 244 0.99 8.18 1.47
C TYR A 244 1.53 6.75 1.63
N HIS A 245 1.82 6.06 0.52
CA HIS A 245 2.29 4.68 0.53
C HIS A 245 3.65 4.55 1.21
N ALA A 246 4.57 5.49 0.96
CA ALA A 246 5.89 5.54 1.59
C ALA A 246 5.79 5.76 3.11
N LEU A 247 5.03 6.77 3.56
CA LEU A 247 4.88 7.08 4.99
C LEU A 247 4.15 5.96 5.75
N ALA A 248 3.09 5.38 5.17
CA ALA A 248 2.41 4.23 5.74
C ALA A 248 3.35 3.01 5.82
N GLY A 249 4.19 2.82 4.79
CA GLY A 249 5.24 1.80 4.78
C GLY A 249 6.27 1.99 5.89
N ILE A 250 6.79 3.21 6.05
CA ILE A 250 7.73 3.56 7.13
C ILE A 250 7.11 3.25 8.50
N ARG A 251 5.86 3.67 8.74
CA ARG A 251 5.16 3.39 10.00
C ARG A 251 5.06 1.89 10.29
N VAL A 252 4.71 1.08 9.28
CA VAL A 252 4.62 -0.39 9.44
C VAL A 252 6.00 -1.03 9.67
N MET A 253 7.08 -0.40 9.21
CA MET A 253 8.44 -0.88 9.44
C MET A 253 9.01 -0.42 10.79
N SER A 254 8.69 0.80 11.24
CA SER A 254 9.21 1.39 12.47
C SER A 254 8.54 0.85 13.73
N ASP A 255 7.29 0.41 13.60
CA ASP A 255 6.52 -0.11 14.72
C ASP A 255 6.35 -1.64 14.56
N PRO A 256 7.25 -2.45 15.15
CA PRO A 256 7.13 -3.91 15.13
C PRO A 256 5.90 -4.41 15.89
N THR A 257 5.37 -3.58 16.80
CA THR A 257 4.18 -3.84 17.62
C THR A 257 2.90 -3.28 17.00
N ALA A 258 2.98 -2.46 15.94
CA ALA A 258 1.82 -1.87 15.29
C ALA A 258 0.87 -3.00 14.88
N PRO A 259 -0.38 -3.01 15.39
CA PRO A 259 -1.35 -3.98 14.96
C PRO A 259 -1.49 -3.87 13.44
N ARG A 260 -1.17 -4.96 12.74
CA ARG A 260 -1.25 -5.07 11.27
C ARG A 260 -2.65 -4.78 10.74
N SER A 261 -3.65 -4.76 11.62
CA SER A 261 -4.95 -4.18 11.39
C SER A 261 -4.92 -2.68 11.74
N LEU A 262 -4.74 -1.84 10.73
CA LEU A 262 -5.25 -0.45 10.74
C LEU A 262 -6.80 -0.42 10.75
N ARG A 263 -7.45 -1.43 11.35
CA ARG A 263 -8.88 -1.40 11.61
C ARG A 263 -9.09 -0.31 12.67
N PRO A 264 -10.12 0.54 12.53
CA PRO A 264 -10.66 1.24 13.67
C PRO A 264 -10.95 0.16 14.72
N ARG A 265 -10.25 0.20 15.86
CA ARG A 265 -10.52 -0.66 17.00
C ARG A 265 -11.97 -0.37 17.37
N SER A 266 -12.88 -1.25 16.97
CA SER A 266 -14.28 -1.17 17.36
C SER A 266 -14.27 -1.16 18.87
N ARG A 267 -14.74 -0.04 19.44
CA ARG A 267 -15.03 0.21 20.86
C ARG A 267 -14.63 -0.98 21.73
N ALA A 268 -13.42 -0.91 22.28
CA ALA A 268 -13.09 -1.77 23.40
C ALA A 268 -14.16 -1.52 24.47
N ARG A 269 -14.86 -2.60 24.77
CA ARG A 269 -15.89 -2.78 25.79
C ARG A 269 -15.52 -1.93 27.00
N SER A 270 -16.39 -0.98 27.28
CA SER A 270 -16.36 -0.07 28.41
C SER A 270 -16.67 -0.87 29.65
N ASP A 271 -15.71 -1.58 30.22
CA ASP A 271 -15.84 -2.11 31.57
C ASP A 271 -14.47 -2.05 32.25
N GLU A 272 -14.48 -1.32 33.37
CA GLU A 272 -13.54 -1.35 34.51
C GLU A 272 -12.25 -0.50 34.44
N ASP A 273 -12.47 0.76 34.82
CA ASP A 273 -11.75 1.51 35.88
C ASP A 273 -10.30 1.97 35.67
N GLY A 274 -10.17 3.24 35.26
CA GLY A 274 -9.13 4.14 35.76
C GLY A 274 -7.93 4.45 34.85
N GLU A 275 -7.32 3.43 34.22
CA GLU A 275 -6.03 3.63 33.52
C GLU A 275 -6.13 3.77 31.98
N ALA A 276 -7.35 3.68 31.42
CA ALA A 276 -7.56 3.71 29.97
C ALA A 276 -7.35 5.09 29.29
N GLY A 277 -7.15 6.17 30.07
CA GLY A 277 -7.05 7.53 29.54
C GLY A 277 -5.73 7.83 28.82
N GLU A 278 -4.61 7.33 29.33
CA GLU A 278 -3.28 7.72 28.81
C GLU A 278 -2.98 7.08 27.45
N GLY A 279 -3.30 5.80 27.27
CA GLY A 279 -3.06 5.09 26.01
C GLY A 279 -3.89 5.61 24.83
N LEU A 280 -5.10 6.13 25.09
CA LEU A 280 -5.93 6.74 24.06
C LEU A 280 -5.36 8.08 23.57
N ALA A 281 -4.80 8.89 24.49
CA ALA A 281 -4.18 10.16 24.15
C ALA A 281 -2.93 9.94 23.28
N GLU A 282 -2.06 8.99 23.64
CA GLU A 282 -0.83 8.67 22.90
C GLU A 282 -1.15 8.15 21.48
N ALA A 283 -2.11 7.23 21.35
CA ALA A 283 -2.52 6.70 20.05
C ALA A 283 -3.11 7.79 19.12
N GLN A 284 -3.86 8.75 19.69
CA GLN A 284 -4.38 9.89 18.94
C GLN A 284 -3.28 10.85 18.47
N LEU A 285 -2.29 11.13 19.34
CA LEU A 285 -1.13 11.95 19.00
C LEU A 285 -0.34 11.34 17.83
N GLY A 286 -0.06 10.04 17.87
CA GLY A 286 0.63 9.34 16.78
C GLY A 286 -0.14 9.38 15.46
N ARG A 287 -1.48 9.35 15.50
CA ARG A 287 -2.33 9.48 14.30
C ARG A 287 -2.27 10.89 13.70
N ARG A 288 -2.36 11.92 14.55
CA ARG A 288 -2.28 13.32 14.12
C ARG A 288 -0.92 13.66 13.54
N ALA A 289 0.17 13.22 14.19
CA ALA A 289 1.53 13.45 13.70
C ALA A 289 1.74 12.90 12.28
N TRP A 290 1.26 11.68 12.01
CA TRP A 290 1.35 11.08 10.68
C TRP A 290 0.54 11.84 9.62
N GLN A 291 -0.67 12.29 9.96
CA GLN A 291 -1.50 13.09 9.05
C GLN A 291 -0.83 14.44 8.73
N VAL A 292 -0.26 15.10 9.74
CA VAL A 292 0.48 16.35 9.57
C VAL A 292 1.72 16.14 8.70
N ALA A 293 2.47 15.05 8.90
CA ALA A 293 3.62 14.71 8.05
C ALA A 293 3.21 14.47 6.59
N TYR A 294 2.12 13.73 6.37
CA TYR A 294 1.58 13.50 5.02
C TYR A 294 1.17 14.82 4.34
N VAL A 295 0.34 15.63 5.00
CA VAL A 295 -0.15 16.89 4.45
C VAL A 295 1.01 17.85 4.18
N SER A 296 1.94 18.01 5.13
CA SER A 296 3.09 18.92 4.96
C SER A 296 3.96 18.53 3.77
N ILE A 297 4.29 17.25 3.60
CA ILE A 297 5.12 16.79 2.47
C ILE A 297 4.38 17.01 1.14
N VAL A 298 3.12 16.58 1.05
CA VAL A 298 2.33 16.71 -0.19
C VAL A 298 2.12 18.18 -0.56
N THR A 299 1.77 19.03 0.40
CA THR A 299 1.60 20.47 0.18
C THR A 299 2.92 21.11 -0.25
N THR A 300 4.04 20.79 0.41
CA THR A 300 5.36 21.33 0.04
C THR A 300 5.75 20.92 -1.38
N MET A 301 5.58 19.64 -1.73
CA MET A 301 5.81 19.17 -3.10
C MET A 301 4.91 19.88 -4.12
N GLY A 302 3.62 20.04 -3.80
CA GLY A 302 2.66 20.74 -4.64
C GLY A 302 3.06 22.19 -4.90
N VAL A 303 3.49 22.91 -3.87
CA VAL A 303 4.03 24.28 -3.99
C VAL A 303 5.27 24.29 -4.89
N GLY A 304 6.22 23.38 -4.68
CA GLY A 304 7.42 23.30 -5.51
C GLY A 304 7.13 23.05 -6.99
N VAL A 305 6.24 22.10 -7.29
CA VAL A 305 5.79 21.79 -8.65
C VAL A 305 5.05 22.98 -9.29
N ALA A 306 4.18 23.64 -8.53
CA ALA A 306 3.49 24.85 -9.01
C ALA A 306 4.47 25.98 -9.33
N ARG A 307 5.49 26.17 -8.48
CA ARG A 307 6.54 27.17 -8.72
C ARG A 307 7.36 26.86 -9.96
N ILE A 308 7.74 25.60 -10.17
CA ILE A 308 8.40 25.15 -11.41
C ILE A 308 7.53 25.49 -12.63
N ALA A 309 6.23 25.20 -12.59
CA ALA A 309 5.31 25.51 -13.68
C ALA A 309 5.24 27.02 -13.96
N MET A 310 5.14 27.85 -12.91
CA MET A 310 5.13 29.31 -13.04
C MET A 310 6.45 29.87 -13.61
N SER A 311 7.61 29.32 -13.24
CA SER A 311 8.88 29.76 -13.84
C SER A 311 9.00 29.44 -15.33
N THR A 312 8.27 28.43 -15.81
CA THR A 312 8.35 27.96 -17.20
C THR A 312 7.28 28.53 -18.12
N SER A 313 6.25 29.19 -17.59
CA SER A 313 5.11 29.69 -18.38
C SER A 313 5.41 30.94 -19.21
N GLY A 314 6.60 31.56 -19.04
CA GLY A 314 7.02 32.75 -19.78
C GLY A 314 7.47 32.46 -21.22
N ALA A 315 7.15 33.37 -22.14
CA ALA A 315 7.64 33.32 -23.51
C ALA A 315 9.18 33.26 -23.54
N GLY A 316 9.74 32.34 -24.34
CA GLY A 316 11.19 32.20 -24.53
C GLY A 316 11.93 31.35 -23.48
N LYS A 317 11.26 30.83 -22.45
CA LYS A 317 11.90 29.96 -21.43
C LYS A 317 12.23 28.56 -21.96
N VAL A 318 11.43 28.03 -22.89
CA VAL A 318 11.70 26.78 -23.59
C VAL A 318 11.99 27.10 -25.06
N PRO A 319 13.13 26.67 -25.62
CA PRO A 319 13.42 26.87 -27.03
C PRO A 319 12.30 26.32 -27.92
N VAL A 320 11.89 27.06 -28.95
CA VAL A 320 10.76 26.69 -29.83
C VAL A 320 10.94 25.29 -30.45
N TRP A 321 12.16 24.94 -30.84
CA TRP A 321 12.47 23.62 -31.40
C TRP A 321 12.28 22.49 -30.38
N LEU A 322 12.41 22.77 -29.08
CA LEU A 322 12.23 21.81 -27.99
C LEU A 322 10.76 21.63 -27.63
N VAL A 323 9.97 22.71 -27.70
CA VAL A 323 8.50 22.69 -27.51
C VAL A 323 7.83 21.65 -28.41
N GLY A 324 8.18 21.60 -29.70
CA GLY A 324 7.60 20.61 -30.61
C GLY A 324 7.95 19.16 -30.26
N LYS A 325 9.11 18.92 -29.66
CA LYS A 325 9.50 17.58 -29.17
C LYS A 325 8.76 17.23 -27.88
N TYR A 326 8.61 18.19 -26.96
CA TYR A 326 7.84 18.02 -25.73
C TYR A 326 6.37 17.71 -26.01
N ASP A 327 5.73 18.44 -26.95
CA ASP A 327 4.36 18.16 -27.38
C ASP A 327 4.20 16.73 -27.92
N ARG A 328 5.16 16.29 -28.75
CA ARG A 328 5.17 14.90 -29.25
C ARG A 328 5.27 13.87 -28.13
N VAL A 329 6.13 14.08 -27.12
CA VAL A 329 6.22 13.20 -25.95
C VAL A 329 4.90 13.15 -25.18
N LEU A 330 4.28 14.31 -24.93
CA LEU A 330 3.03 14.38 -24.18
C LEU A 330 1.89 13.67 -24.90
N ARG A 331 1.71 13.92 -26.20
CA ARG A 331 0.70 13.24 -27.04
C ARG A 331 0.91 11.73 -27.07
N GLN A 332 2.13 11.28 -27.35
CA GLN A 332 2.48 9.86 -27.33
C GLN A 332 2.22 9.21 -25.96
N GLY A 333 2.50 9.91 -24.87
CA GLY A 333 2.29 9.40 -23.52
C GLY A 333 0.84 9.23 -23.11
N VAL A 334 -0.10 9.89 -23.81
CA VAL A 334 -1.55 9.74 -23.63
C VAL A 334 -2.22 8.94 -24.74
N GLY A 335 -1.46 8.48 -25.75
CA GLY A 335 -1.98 7.72 -26.89
C GLY A 335 -2.66 8.58 -27.98
N MET A 336 -2.28 9.86 -28.09
CA MET A 336 -2.69 10.77 -29.17
C MET A 336 -1.60 10.98 -30.22
#